data_AF-A0A182XYR7-F1
#
_entry.id   AF-A0A182XYR7-F1
#
_cell.length_a   1.000
_cell.length_b   1.000
_cell.length_c   1.000
_cell.angle_alpha   90.00
_cell.angle_beta   90.00
_cell.angle_gamma   90.00
#
_symmetry.space_group_name_H-M   'P 1'
#
loop_
_entity.id
_entity.type
_entity.pdbx_description
1 polymer ?
#
loop_
_entity_poly.entity_id
_entity_poly.type
_entity_poly.pdbx_seq_one_letter_code
_entity_poly.pdbx_strand_id
1 'polypeptide(L)'
;MLMFCPTCGNLLLVEEGTDALRFSCNTCPYICKIRQRISSRIYPKLKEVDHVMGGSAAWENVDSTDAVCPSCSHNRAYFMQMQTRSADEPMTTFYKCLSSECARASPLYMMKRALKYDVNETSSNKQLKLSRLKLDVAKQSKVIDTTRADAKVIAVEKLRRGEVIAIPTDTVYGLTCSANNPKAIGRLYNIKGRHELKPVAICVATVEDLRQWGEADHLSAELLNELLPGAVTVVVKRSAKLNNPKLNPGVSNIGIRITENNFIQDVCAAFNEPIALTSANKSSSQSTLEVGEFKELWPKLGAVFDGGQLGLSEEQRAASTVIDLSVPGCYRIIRRGVAVEKIIKTVERHNIRLAP
;
A
#
# COMPACT_ATOMS: atom_id res chain seq x y z
N MET A 1 -22.37 26.14 -2.18
CA MET A 1 -23.72 26.68 -2.40
C MET A 1 -24.26 25.92 -3.59
N LEU A 2 -25.21 25.01 -3.36
CA LEU A 2 -25.82 24.22 -4.43
C LEU A 2 -26.81 25.14 -5.17
N MET A 3 -26.67 25.26 -6.49
CA MET A 3 -27.55 26.11 -7.31
C MET A 3 -28.65 25.23 -7.90
N PHE A 4 -29.90 25.55 -7.61
CA PHE A 4 -31.06 24.82 -8.10
C PHE A 4 -31.70 25.58 -9.27
N CYS A 5 -32.26 24.83 -10.21
CA CYS A 5 -32.99 25.40 -11.34
C CYS A 5 -34.24 26.13 -10.83
N PRO A 6 -34.46 27.40 -11.19
CA PRO A 6 -35.64 28.15 -10.76
C PRO A 6 -36.95 27.62 -11.36
N THR A 7 -36.88 26.83 -12.43
CA THR A 7 -38.05 26.32 -13.15
C THR A 7 -38.51 24.96 -12.61
N CYS A 8 -37.59 24.04 -12.31
CA CYS A 8 -37.94 22.66 -11.91
C CYS A 8 -37.34 22.22 -10.57
N GLY A 9 -36.65 23.11 -9.85
CA GLY A 9 -36.07 22.84 -8.53
C GLY A 9 -34.91 21.83 -8.52
N ASN A 10 -34.49 21.34 -9.69
CA ASN A 10 -33.47 20.31 -9.79
C ASN A 10 -32.05 20.90 -9.79
N LEU A 11 -31.05 20.13 -9.38
CA LEU A 11 -29.67 20.63 -9.26
C LEU A 11 -29.10 21.02 -10.62
N LEU A 12 -28.52 22.22 -10.72
CA LEU A 12 -27.83 22.67 -11.93
C LEU A 12 -26.43 22.06 -12.01
N LEU A 13 -26.08 21.55 -13.19
CA LEU A 13 -24.78 20.98 -13.51
C LEU A 13 -23.91 22.02 -14.24
N VAL A 14 -22.60 21.93 -14.10
CA VAL A 14 -21.65 22.80 -14.80
C VAL A 14 -21.23 22.14 -16.10
N GLU A 15 -21.43 22.82 -17.21
CA GLU A 15 -21.00 22.42 -18.55
C GLU A 15 -20.05 23.47 -19.17
N GLU A 16 -19.12 23.02 -20.01
CA GLU A 16 -18.30 23.89 -20.85
C GLU A 16 -19.09 24.32 -22.09
N GLY A 17 -19.44 25.61 -22.18
CA GLY A 17 -19.98 26.22 -23.40
C GLY A 17 -18.87 26.77 -24.29
N THR A 18 -19.23 27.17 -25.52
CA THR A 18 -18.29 27.68 -26.53
C THR A 18 -17.46 28.88 -26.06
N ASP A 19 -18.03 29.76 -25.22
CA ASP A 19 -17.36 31.00 -24.78
C ASP A 19 -17.10 31.07 -23.26
N ALA A 20 -17.79 30.25 -22.44
CA ALA A 20 -17.66 30.24 -20.98
C ALA A 20 -18.33 29.00 -20.34
N LEU A 21 -17.97 28.70 -19.09
CA LEU A 21 -18.68 27.73 -18.25
C LEU A 21 -20.12 28.21 -18.01
N ARG A 22 -21.09 27.29 -18.13
CA ARG A 22 -22.53 27.54 -17.97
C ARG A 22 -23.15 26.50 -17.04
N PHE A 23 -24.19 26.91 -16.32
CA PHE A 23 -25.09 26.02 -15.61
C PHE A 23 -26.16 25.50 -16.56
N SER A 24 -26.29 24.19 -16.69
CA SER A 24 -27.37 23.51 -17.41
C SER A 24 -28.25 22.72 -16.44
N CYS A 25 -29.55 22.67 -16.71
CA CYS A 25 -30.44 21.75 -16.02
C CYS A 25 -30.58 20.46 -16.84
N ASN A 26 -30.45 19.31 -16.19
CA ASN A 26 -30.60 18.01 -16.88
C ASN A 26 -32.08 17.62 -17.11
N THR A 27 -33.04 18.41 -16.61
CA THR A 27 -34.47 18.08 -16.64
C THR A 27 -35.29 19.09 -17.44
N CYS A 28 -34.79 20.30 -17.65
CA CYS A 28 -35.48 21.33 -18.42
C CYS A 28 -34.48 22.15 -19.24
N PRO A 29 -34.89 22.88 -20.29
CA PRO A 29 -33.99 23.62 -21.19
C PRO A 29 -33.37 24.89 -20.56
N TYR A 30 -33.39 25.01 -19.24
CA TYR A 30 -32.83 26.15 -18.53
C TYR A 30 -31.29 26.12 -18.58
N ILE A 31 -30.71 27.21 -19.11
CA ILE A 31 -29.27 27.41 -19.22
C ILE A 31 -28.94 28.82 -18.69
N CYS A 32 -27.93 28.93 -17.83
CA CYS A 32 -27.46 30.19 -17.26
C CYS A 32 -25.94 30.30 -17.31
N LYS A 33 -25.39 31.46 -17.70
CA LYS A 33 -23.92 31.65 -17.80
C LYS A 33 -23.30 31.93 -16.42
N ILE A 34 -22.15 31.32 -16.13
CA ILE A 34 -21.41 31.56 -14.89
C ILE A 34 -20.64 32.87 -15.02
N ARG A 35 -21.12 33.94 -14.37
CA ARG A 35 -20.48 35.28 -14.43
C ARG A 35 -19.48 35.55 -13.30
N GLN A 36 -19.49 34.76 -12.23
CA GLN A 36 -18.67 34.96 -11.05
C GLN A 36 -18.02 33.65 -10.61
N ARG A 37 -16.84 33.74 -9.99
CA ARG A 37 -16.14 32.58 -9.43
C ARG A 37 -16.89 32.08 -8.19
N ILE A 38 -17.49 30.90 -8.27
CA ILE A 38 -18.20 30.28 -7.15
C ILE A 38 -17.33 29.14 -6.61
N SER A 39 -16.91 29.24 -5.34
CA SER A 39 -16.23 28.17 -4.63
C SER A 39 -17.03 27.78 -3.40
N SER A 40 -17.26 26.48 -3.17
CA SER A 40 -17.80 25.99 -1.91
C SER A 40 -16.89 24.95 -1.29
N ARG A 41 -16.50 25.17 -0.03
CA ARG A 41 -15.88 24.18 0.83
C ARG A 41 -16.96 23.63 1.76
N ILE A 42 -17.13 22.32 1.76
CA ILE A 42 -17.97 21.62 2.75
C ILE A 42 -16.99 20.85 3.61
N TYR A 43 -16.94 21.17 4.90
CA TYR A 43 -16.18 20.40 5.88
C TYR A 43 -17.11 19.31 6.41
N PRO A 44 -16.92 18.03 6.04
CA PRO A 44 -17.70 16.95 6.63
C PRO A 44 -17.37 16.89 8.12
N LYS A 45 -18.37 17.06 8.98
CA LYS A 45 -18.22 16.72 10.39
C LYS A 45 -18.11 15.20 10.47
N LEU A 46 -16.95 14.71 10.89
CA LEU A 46 -16.76 13.29 11.21
C LEU A 46 -17.80 12.91 12.27
N LYS A 47 -18.53 11.84 11.99
CA LYS A 47 -19.41 11.22 12.99
C LYS A 47 -18.50 10.70 14.11
N GLU A 48 -18.80 11.04 15.36
CA GLU A 48 -18.07 10.47 16.49
C GLU A 48 -18.14 8.95 16.39
N VAL A 49 -16.99 8.30 16.54
CA VAL A 49 -16.89 6.84 16.47
C VAL A 49 -17.45 6.31 17.78
N ASP A 50 -18.70 5.85 17.76
CA ASP A 50 -19.28 5.15 18.89
C ASP A 50 -18.40 3.92 19.21
N HIS A 51 -17.94 3.82 20.45
CA HIS A 51 -17.23 2.65 20.92
C HIS A 51 -18.18 1.44 20.83
N VAL A 52 -17.89 0.50 19.93
CA VAL A 52 -18.68 -0.72 19.67
C VAL A 52 -19.01 -1.53 20.93
N MET A 53 -18.22 -1.36 21.99
CA MET A 53 -18.35 -2.09 23.27
C MET A 53 -18.78 -1.19 24.43
N GLY A 54 -19.31 0.01 24.14
CA GLY A 54 -19.57 1.06 25.12
C GLY A 54 -18.28 1.63 25.70
N GLY A 55 -18.34 2.87 26.21
CA GLY A 55 -17.20 3.50 26.87
C GLY A 55 -16.79 2.79 28.17
N SER A 56 -16.04 3.49 29.03
CA SER A 56 -15.64 2.97 30.35
C SER A 56 -16.83 2.45 31.19
N ALA A 57 -17.98 3.12 31.10
CA ALA A 57 -19.20 2.77 31.84
C ALA A 57 -19.77 1.38 31.52
N ALA A 58 -19.54 0.83 30.32
CA ALA A 58 -20.05 -0.49 29.96
C ALA A 58 -19.32 -1.64 30.69
N TRP A 59 -18.18 -1.35 31.34
CA TRP A 59 -17.34 -2.33 32.01
C TRP A 59 -17.43 -2.27 33.54
N GLU A 60 -18.14 -1.29 34.12
CA GLU A 60 -18.19 -1.07 35.57
C GLU A 60 -18.89 -2.20 36.34
N ASN A 61 -19.82 -2.91 35.71
CA ASN A 61 -20.62 -3.99 36.33
C ASN A 61 -20.44 -5.35 35.65
N VAL A 62 -19.33 -5.55 34.93
CA VAL A 62 -19.08 -6.80 34.18
C VAL A 62 -18.44 -7.84 35.11
N ASP A 63 -18.83 -9.10 34.96
CA ASP A 63 -18.28 -10.20 35.75
C ASP A 63 -16.79 -10.43 35.48
N SER A 64 -16.08 -10.93 36.49
CA SER A 64 -14.64 -11.24 36.40
C SER A 64 -14.40 -12.75 36.40
N THR A 65 -13.36 -13.17 35.68
CA THR A 65 -12.95 -14.58 35.59
C THR A 65 -11.43 -14.72 35.65
N ASP A 66 -10.96 -15.91 35.98
CA ASP A 66 -9.54 -16.25 36.08
C ASP A 66 -8.97 -16.55 34.69
N ALA A 67 -8.76 -15.49 33.92
CA ALA A 67 -8.12 -15.52 32.61
C ALA A 67 -6.81 -14.73 32.62
N VAL A 68 -5.72 -15.39 32.23
CA VAL A 68 -4.37 -14.79 32.21
C VAL A 68 -4.21 -13.85 31.02
N CYS A 69 -3.95 -12.58 31.30
CA CYS A 69 -3.65 -11.57 30.30
C CYS A 69 -2.31 -11.89 29.62
N PRO A 70 -2.23 -12.04 28.28
CA PRO A 70 -0.97 -12.34 27.60
C PRO A 70 -0.02 -11.15 27.47
N SER A 71 -0.45 -9.94 27.83
CA SER A 71 0.39 -8.74 27.77
C SER A 71 1.08 -8.44 29.09
N CYS A 72 0.39 -8.57 30.23
CA CYS A 72 0.96 -8.27 31.55
C CYS A 72 1.00 -9.49 32.51
N SER A 73 0.61 -10.68 32.04
CA SER A 73 0.54 -11.91 32.84
C SER A 73 -0.34 -11.83 34.10
N HIS A 74 -1.25 -10.86 34.16
CA HIS A 74 -2.21 -10.73 35.26
C HIS A 74 -3.29 -11.81 35.17
N ASN A 75 -3.65 -12.42 36.30
CA ASN A 75 -4.48 -13.63 36.33
C ASN A 75 -6.00 -13.38 36.32
N ARG A 76 -6.46 -12.12 36.35
CA ARG A 76 -7.89 -11.79 36.33
C ARG A 76 -8.25 -10.88 35.15
N ALA A 77 -9.39 -11.16 34.54
CA ALA A 77 -9.96 -10.36 33.46
C ALA A 77 -11.49 -10.21 33.64
N TYR A 78 -12.03 -9.05 33.29
CA TYR A 78 -13.46 -8.89 33.03
C TYR A 78 -13.81 -9.65 31.76
N PHE A 79 -14.98 -10.29 31.72
CA PHE A 79 -15.46 -10.95 30.52
C PHE A 79 -16.89 -10.53 30.18
N MET A 80 -17.16 -10.26 28.89
CA MET A 80 -18.50 -9.94 28.39
C MET A 80 -18.83 -10.87 27.22
N GLN A 81 -20.00 -11.48 27.25
CA GLN A 81 -20.49 -12.34 26.16
C GLN A 81 -21.48 -11.57 25.30
N MET A 82 -21.25 -11.55 23.99
CA MET A 82 -22.15 -10.90 23.03
C MET A 82 -22.36 -11.81 21.84
N GLN A 83 -23.62 -11.90 21.41
CA GLN A 83 -23.98 -12.65 20.21
C GLN A 83 -23.69 -11.80 18.97
N THR A 84 -22.52 -12.01 18.36
CA THR A 84 -22.07 -11.27 17.16
C THR A 84 -22.40 -12.01 15.85
N ARG A 85 -23.00 -13.20 15.94
CA ARG A 85 -23.25 -14.13 14.84
C ARG A 85 -24.63 -14.79 14.99
N SER A 86 -25.00 -15.62 14.02
CA SER A 86 -26.25 -16.40 14.02
C SER A 86 -26.44 -17.18 15.32
N ALA A 87 -27.70 -17.42 15.70
CA ALA A 87 -28.05 -18.10 16.96
C ALA A 87 -27.54 -19.55 17.07
N ASP A 88 -27.15 -20.16 15.96
CA ASP A 88 -26.56 -21.49 15.91
C ASP A 88 -25.06 -21.50 16.31
N GLU A 89 -24.42 -20.32 16.45
CA GLU A 89 -23.04 -20.18 16.90
C GLU A 89 -22.96 -19.72 18.37
N PRO A 90 -22.00 -20.26 19.15
CA PRO A 90 -21.85 -19.87 20.55
C PRO A 90 -21.50 -18.39 20.70
N MET A 91 -21.95 -17.77 21.80
CA MET A 91 -21.69 -16.36 22.08
C MET A 91 -20.20 -16.04 22.10
N THR A 92 -19.84 -14.89 21.54
CA THR A 92 -18.46 -14.41 21.53
C THR A 92 -18.12 -13.81 22.88
N THR A 93 -17.07 -14.32 23.53
CA THR A 93 -16.59 -13.80 24.82
C THR A 93 -15.43 -12.83 24.60
N PHE A 94 -15.56 -11.62 25.15
CA PHE A 94 -14.56 -10.57 25.12
C PHE A 94 -13.90 -10.42 26.48
N TYR A 95 -12.59 -10.26 26.52
CA TYR A 95 -11.83 -10.13 27.76
C TYR A 95 -11.17 -8.75 27.89
N LYS A 96 -11.19 -8.18 29.09
CA LYS A 96 -10.49 -6.94 29.44
C LYS A 96 -9.70 -7.13 30.74
N CYS A 97 -8.41 -6.84 30.72
CA CYS A 97 -7.54 -7.02 31.89
C CYS A 97 -7.92 -6.08 33.03
N LEU A 98 -7.86 -6.56 34.29
CA LEU A 98 -8.10 -5.74 35.49
C LEU A 98 -6.90 -4.88 35.93
N SER A 99 -5.70 -5.14 35.41
CA SER A 99 -4.51 -4.37 35.80
C SER A 99 -4.56 -2.96 35.21
N SER A 100 -4.55 -1.94 36.08
CA SER A 100 -4.53 -0.51 35.73
C SER A 100 -3.25 -0.06 35.01
N GLU A 101 -2.17 -0.83 35.11
CA GLU A 101 -0.88 -0.56 34.48
C GLU A 101 -0.74 -1.22 33.08
N CYS A 102 -1.75 -2.00 32.66
CA CYS A 102 -1.75 -2.64 31.35
C CYS A 102 -2.12 -1.64 30.25
N ALA A 103 -1.14 -1.20 29.47
CA ALA A 103 -1.27 -0.24 28.36
C ALA A 103 -2.26 -0.63 27.23
N ARG A 104 -2.89 -1.80 27.31
CA ARG A 104 -4.04 -2.21 26.49
C ARG A 104 -5.27 -2.40 27.39
N ALA A 105 -5.84 -1.29 27.84
CA ALA A 105 -7.14 -1.25 28.52
C ALA A 105 -8.33 -1.31 27.53
N SER A 106 -8.11 -1.77 26.30
CA SER A 106 -9.15 -2.00 25.30
C SER A 106 -9.48 -3.49 25.17
N PRO A 107 -10.75 -3.86 24.94
CA PRO A 107 -11.16 -5.26 24.86
C PRO A 107 -10.40 -6.00 23.77
N LEU A 108 -9.66 -7.03 24.15
CA LEU A 108 -8.93 -7.90 23.25
C LEU A 108 -9.72 -9.18 23.02
N TYR A 109 -9.86 -9.56 21.75
CA TYR A 109 -10.41 -10.85 21.35
C TYR A 109 -9.39 -11.94 21.72
N MET A 110 -9.66 -12.74 22.76
CA MET A 110 -8.82 -13.86 23.18
C MET A 110 -9.51 -15.18 22.84
N MET A 111 -9.31 -15.69 21.62
CA MET A 111 -9.52 -17.12 21.37
C MET A 111 -8.30 -17.89 21.91
N LYS A 112 -8.46 -18.60 23.02
CA LYS A 112 -7.55 -19.69 23.41
C LYS A 112 -8.34 -20.96 23.71
N ARG A 113 -8.39 -21.87 22.74
CA ARG A 113 -8.45 -23.31 23.02
C ARG A 113 -7.00 -23.77 23.19
N ALA A 114 -6.51 -23.70 24.43
CA ALA A 114 -5.18 -24.15 24.79
C ALA A 114 -5.13 -25.69 24.77
N LEU A 115 -4.50 -26.27 23.74
CA LEU A 115 -3.96 -27.62 23.84
C LEU A 115 -2.55 -27.49 24.44
N LYS A 116 -2.43 -27.93 25.69
CA LYS A 116 -1.15 -28.14 26.38
C LYS A 116 -0.31 -29.14 25.59
N TYR A 117 0.97 -28.84 25.37
CA TYR A 117 1.99 -29.85 25.12
C TYR A 117 3.28 -29.43 25.82
N ASP A 118 3.58 -30.12 26.91
CA ASP A 118 4.91 -30.22 27.50
C ASP A 118 5.86 -30.86 26.49
N VAL A 119 7.11 -30.38 26.43
CA VAL A 119 8.16 -31.08 25.68
C VAL A 119 9.46 -31.04 26.50
N ASN A 120 9.74 -32.17 27.14
CA ASN A 120 11.10 -32.61 27.42
C ASN A 120 11.58 -33.52 26.27
N GLU A 121 12.88 -33.39 25.97
CA GLU A 121 13.78 -34.37 25.34
C GLU A 121 14.03 -34.43 23.80
N THR A 122 15.34 -34.26 23.54
CA THR A 122 16.31 -35.01 22.70
C THR A 122 16.40 -34.90 21.17
N SER A 123 17.66 -35.01 20.75
CA SER A 123 18.37 -34.47 19.58
C SER A 123 18.11 -35.13 18.21
N SER A 124 17.04 -35.89 18.04
CA SER A 124 16.74 -36.58 16.75
C SER A 124 15.79 -35.79 15.82
N ASN A 125 15.37 -34.58 16.23
CA ASN A 125 14.30 -33.81 15.57
C ASN A 125 14.74 -32.81 14.47
N LYS A 126 16.03 -32.75 14.09
CA LYS A 126 16.51 -31.74 13.12
C LYS A 126 15.95 -31.93 11.71
N GLN A 127 15.70 -33.17 11.27
CA GLN A 127 15.24 -33.45 9.90
C GLN A 127 13.71 -33.32 9.75
N LEU A 128 12.95 -33.67 10.78
CA LEU A 128 11.49 -33.49 10.82
C LEU A 128 11.05 -32.03 11.08
N LYS A 129 11.89 -31.20 11.71
CA LYS A 129 11.64 -29.76 11.87
C LYS A 129 11.62 -29.02 10.54
N LEU A 130 12.50 -29.37 9.60
CA LEU A 130 12.58 -28.69 8.30
C LEU A 130 11.35 -28.94 7.40
N SER A 131 10.71 -30.11 7.52
CA SER A 131 9.49 -30.43 6.77
C SER A 131 8.23 -29.84 7.43
N ARG A 132 8.15 -29.81 8.76
CA ARG A 132 7.05 -29.13 9.49
C ARG A 132 7.09 -27.60 9.35
N LEU A 133 8.28 -26.98 9.36
CA LEU A 133 8.45 -25.56 9.04
C LEU A 133 7.93 -25.19 7.64
N LYS A 134 7.90 -26.12 6.68
CA LYS A 134 7.33 -25.86 5.34
C LYS A 134 5.80 -25.90 5.31
N LEU A 135 5.16 -26.57 6.27
CA LEU A 135 3.69 -26.75 6.34
C LEU A 135 3.02 -25.74 7.28
N ASP A 136 3.69 -25.29 8.34
CA ASP A 136 3.13 -24.33 9.31
C ASP A 136 3.12 -22.87 8.81
N VAL A 137 3.86 -22.55 7.74
CA VAL A 137 3.83 -21.22 7.08
C VAL A 137 2.47 -20.93 6.42
N ALA A 138 1.63 -21.95 6.19
CA ALA A 138 0.37 -21.81 5.47
C ALA A 138 -0.79 -21.19 6.28
N LYS A 139 -0.63 -20.98 7.60
CA LYS A 139 -1.70 -20.44 8.48
C LYS A 139 -1.29 -19.21 9.30
N GLN A 140 -0.17 -18.57 9.00
CA GLN A 140 0.12 -17.25 9.57
C GLN A 140 -0.82 -16.21 8.95
N SER A 141 -1.32 -15.32 9.81
CA SER A 141 -2.02 -14.09 9.44
C SER A 141 -1.39 -13.49 8.18
N LYS A 142 -2.22 -13.17 7.17
CA LYS A 142 -1.72 -12.57 5.91
C LYS A 142 -0.94 -11.28 6.11
N VAL A 143 -1.08 -10.63 7.27
CA VAL A 143 -0.35 -9.43 7.67
C VAL A 143 0.85 -9.80 8.53
N ILE A 144 2.03 -9.35 8.13
CA ILE A 144 3.32 -9.62 8.74
C ILE A 144 3.99 -8.29 9.06
N ASP A 145 4.28 -8.04 10.33
CA ASP A 145 5.04 -6.87 10.74
C ASP A 145 6.46 -6.91 10.15
N THR A 146 6.89 -5.81 9.52
CA THR A 146 8.21 -5.67 8.89
C THR A 146 9.38 -5.72 9.89
N THR A 147 9.14 -5.46 11.17
CA THR A 147 10.14 -5.55 12.24
C THR A 147 10.47 -6.99 12.64
N ARG A 148 9.67 -7.98 12.20
CA ARG A 148 9.98 -9.38 12.44
C ARG A 148 11.26 -9.80 11.71
N ALA A 149 12.13 -10.51 12.40
CA ALA A 149 13.39 -11.01 11.84
C ALA A 149 13.21 -11.92 10.60
N ASP A 150 12.09 -12.63 10.50
CA ASP A 150 11.77 -13.51 9.38
C ASP A 150 11.00 -12.84 8.23
N ALA A 151 10.55 -11.58 8.39
CA ALA A 151 9.69 -10.90 7.43
C ALA A 151 10.32 -10.82 6.03
N LYS A 152 11.60 -10.43 5.96
CA LYS A 152 12.36 -10.38 4.70
C LYS A 152 12.39 -11.74 3.99
N VAL A 153 12.70 -12.80 4.74
CA VAL A 153 12.80 -14.16 4.20
C VAL A 153 11.45 -14.62 3.65
N ILE A 154 10.36 -14.32 4.37
CA ILE A 154 9.01 -14.61 3.91
C ILE A 154 8.68 -13.82 2.64
N ALA A 155 9.01 -12.53 2.57
CA ALA A 155 8.75 -11.70 1.39
C ALA A 155 9.44 -12.26 0.14
N VAL A 156 10.73 -12.57 0.25
CA VAL A 156 11.53 -13.16 -0.83
C VAL A 156 10.96 -14.50 -1.29
N GLU A 157 10.58 -15.37 -0.36
CA GLU A 157 9.98 -16.67 -0.68
C GLU A 157 8.63 -16.52 -1.41
N LYS A 158 7.81 -15.56 -1.00
CA LYS A 158 6.54 -15.24 -1.67
C LYS A 158 6.75 -14.73 -3.08
N LEU A 159 7.73 -13.86 -3.29
CA LEU A 159 8.11 -13.38 -4.62
C LEU A 159 8.62 -14.53 -5.52
N ARG A 160 9.45 -15.43 -4.98
CA ARG A 160 9.95 -16.62 -5.70
C ARG A 160 8.83 -17.58 -6.10
N ARG A 161 7.79 -17.71 -5.29
CA ARG A 161 6.57 -18.48 -5.61
C ARG A 161 5.67 -17.79 -6.64
N GLY A 162 6.03 -16.60 -7.12
CA GLY A 162 5.22 -15.81 -8.04
C GLY A 162 3.93 -15.27 -7.41
N GLU A 163 3.89 -15.16 -6.09
CA GLU A 163 2.79 -14.51 -5.38
C GLU A 163 2.92 -12.99 -5.48
N VAL A 164 1.79 -12.28 -5.37
CA VAL A 164 1.77 -10.83 -5.25
C VAL A 164 1.68 -10.48 -3.77
N ILE A 165 2.57 -9.62 -3.29
CA ILE A 165 2.61 -9.16 -1.90
C ILE A 165 2.38 -7.66 -1.83
N ALA A 166 1.88 -7.17 -0.69
CA ALA A 166 1.87 -5.74 -0.40
C ALA A 166 3.04 -5.39 0.51
N ILE A 167 3.71 -4.27 0.25
CA ILE A 167 4.93 -3.85 0.94
C ILE A 167 4.91 -2.33 1.20
N PRO A 168 5.46 -1.83 2.32
CA PRO A 168 5.63 -0.40 2.50
C PRO A 168 6.69 0.14 1.54
N THR A 169 6.52 1.39 1.10
CA THR A 169 7.55 2.15 0.39
C THR A 169 7.83 3.46 1.14
N ASP A 170 8.75 4.25 0.63
CA ASP A 170 9.05 5.64 1.03
C ASP A 170 7.89 6.64 0.78
N THR A 171 6.87 6.25 0.03
CA THR A 171 5.74 7.14 -0.32
C THR A 171 4.38 6.58 0.10
N VAL A 172 4.05 5.38 -0.38
CA VAL A 172 2.74 4.74 -0.23
C VAL A 172 2.93 3.23 -0.18
N TYR A 173 1.96 2.47 0.33
CA TYR A 173 2.00 1.03 0.17
C TYR A 173 1.95 0.64 -1.32
N GLY A 174 2.76 -0.36 -1.68
CA GLY A 174 2.85 -0.89 -3.03
C GLY A 174 2.44 -2.35 -3.10
N LEU A 175 1.84 -2.75 -4.22
CA LEU A 175 1.77 -4.16 -4.61
C LEU A 175 3.00 -4.49 -5.43
N THR A 176 3.62 -5.62 -5.11
CA THR A 176 4.82 -6.08 -5.78
C THR A 176 4.83 -7.58 -6.05
N CYS A 177 5.52 -7.94 -7.12
CA CYS A 177 5.75 -9.32 -7.54
C CYS A 177 7.01 -9.37 -8.43
N SER A 178 7.53 -10.57 -8.75
CA SER A 178 8.67 -10.69 -9.67
C SER A 178 8.34 -10.09 -11.04
N ALA A 179 9.19 -9.16 -11.52
CA ALA A 179 9.01 -8.53 -12.82
C ALA A 179 9.34 -9.49 -13.98
N ASN A 180 10.14 -10.54 -13.73
CA ASN A 180 10.51 -11.55 -14.72
C ASN A 180 9.58 -12.77 -14.73
N ASN A 181 8.55 -12.79 -13.89
CA ASN A 181 7.55 -13.87 -13.86
C ASN A 181 6.25 -13.45 -14.56
N PRO A 182 5.97 -13.93 -15.78
CA PRO A 182 4.77 -13.53 -16.54
C PRO A 182 3.45 -13.85 -15.80
N LYS A 183 3.40 -14.97 -15.06
CA LYS A 183 2.22 -15.36 -14.27
C LYS A 183 2.00 -14.40 -13.11
N ALA A 184 3.07 -13.97 -12.44
CA ALA A 184 2.99 -13.02 -11.33
C ALA A 184 2.51 -11.64 -11.82
N ILE A 185 3.04 -11.17 -12.95
CA ILE A 185 2.58 -9.92 -13.60
C ILE A 185 1.10 -10.01 -13.99
N GLY A 186 0.66 -11.13 -14.59
CA GLY A 186 -0.76 -11.34 -14.89
C GLY A 186 -1.64 -11.27 -13.64
N ARG A 187 -1.21 -11.89 -12.53
CA ARG A 187 -1.90 -11.77 -11.23
C ARG A 187 -1.94 -10.32 -10.75
N LEU A 188 -0.84 -9.57 -10.85
CA LEU A 188 -0.76 -8.17 -10.45
C LEU A 188 -1.80 -7.31 -11.20
N TYR A 189 -1.90 -7.45 -12.54
CA TYR A 189 -2.90 -6.74 -13.33
C TYR A 189 -4.34 -7.13 -12.94
N ASN A 190 -4.60 -8.42 -12.74
CA ASN A 190 -5.91 -8.93 -12.33
C ASN A 190 -6.34 -8.40 -10.96
N ILE A 191 -5.42 -8.36 -9.99
CA ILE A 191 -5.69 -7.83 -8.65
C ILE A 191 -6.04 -6.35 -8.72
N LYS A 192 -5.31 -5.58 -9.54
CA LYS A 192 -5.48 -4.15 -9.67
C LYS A 192 -6.71 -3.74 -10.49
N GLY A 193 -7.29 -4.68 -11.26
CA GLY A 193 -8.32 -4.39 -12.26
C GLY A 193 -7.82 -3.36 -13.28
N ARG A 194 -6.55 -3.45 -13.66
CA ARG A 194 -5.86 -2.45 -14.48
C ARG A 194 -5.79 -2.95 -15.92
N HIS A 195 -6.18 -2.12 -16.88
CA HIS A 195 -5.92 -2.39 -18.30
C HIS A 195 -4.40 -2.44 -18.53
N GLU A 196 -3.91 -3.45 -19.25
CA GLU A 196 -2.47 -3.70 -19.48
C GLU A 196 -1.72 -2.50 -20.10
N LEU A 197 -2.46 -1.52 -20.64
CA LEU A 197 -1.96 -0.30 -21.27
C LEU A 197 -1.35 0.73 -20.31
N LYS A 198 -1.63 0.65 -19.00
CA LYS A 198 -1.04 1.58 -18.02
C LYS A 198 0.26 0.98 -17.46
N PRO A 199 1.46 1.53 -17.77
CA PRO A 199 2.73 0.89 -17.41
C PRO A 199 2.96 0.77 -15.89
N VAL A 200 3.62 -0.32 -15.49
CA VAL A 200 4.07 -0.64 -14.14
C VAL A 200 5.58 -0.37 -14.06
N ALA A 201 6.02 0.28 -12.99
CA ALA A 201 7.44 0.49 -12.75
C ALA A 201 8.07 -0.78 -12.15
N ILE A 202 9.39 -0.88 -12.17
CA ILE A 202 10.15 -1.86 -11.38
C ILE A 202 10.88 -1.14 -10.24
N CYS A 203 11.14 -1.88 -9.17
CA CYS A 203 11.99 -1.49 -8.08
C CYS A 203 13.21 -2.39 -8.03
N VAL A 204 14.38 -1.80 -7.77
CA VAL A 204 15.68 -2.47 -7.67
C VAL A 204 16.44 -1.96 -6.45
N ALA A 205 17.54 -2.63 -6.08
CA ALA A 205 18.29 -2.29 -4.88
C ALA A 205 19.34 -1.20 -5.14
N THR A 206 20.07 -1.28 -6.27
CA THR A 206 21.18 -0.35 -6.54
C THR A 206 21.12 0.32 -7.92
N VAL A 207 21.99 1.31 -8.12
CA VAL A 207 22.14 1.98 -9.42
C VAL A 207 22.71 1.03 -10.47
N GLU A 208 23.55 0.06 -10.06
CA GLU A 208 24.05 -1.01 -10.92
C GLU A 208 22.91 -1.90 -11.41
N ASP A 209 21.97 -2.26 -10.54
CA ASP A 209 20.76 -2.98 -10.95
C ASP A 209 19.93 -2.14 -11.93
N LEU A 210 19.80 -0.82 -11.70
CA LEU A 210 19.10 0.06 -12.63
C LEU A 210 19.72 -0.01 -14.03
N ARG A 211 21.06 0.03 -14.14
CA ARG A 211 21.78 -0.13 -15.42
C ARG A 211 21.66 -1.54 -16.00
N GLN A 212 21.49 -2.55 -15.16
CA GLN A 212 21.27 -3.92 -15.62
C GLN A 212 19.90 -4.07 -16.30
N TRP A 213 18.85 -3.46 -15.76
CA TRP A 213 17.47 -3.63 -16.21
C TRP A 213 16.96 -2.51 -17.14
N GLY A 214 17.68 -1.39 -17.23
CA GLY A 214 17.39 -0.28 -18.14
C GLY A 214 18.65 0.29 -18.78
N GLU A 215 18.52 0.79 -20.00
CA GLU A 215 19.60 1.45 -20.74
C GLU A 215 19.82 2.86 -20.18
N ALA A 216 20.81 3.01 -19.30
CA ALA A 216 21.10 4.25 -18.58
C ALA A 216 22.57 4.68 -18.67
N ASP A 217 23.33 4.13 -19.61
CA ASP A 217 24.78 4.40 -19.77
C ASP A 217 25.11 5.85 -20.09
N HIS A 218 24.16 6.58 -20.69
CA HIS A 218 24.27 8.02 -20.93
C HIS A 218 24.05 8.89 -19.69
N LEU A 219 23.55 8.33 -18.59
CA LEU A 219 23.34 9.05 -17.33
C LEU A 219 24.58 8.87 -16.45
N SER A 220 25.11 9.96 -15.88
CA SER A 220 26.26 9.88 -14.98
C SER A 220 25.89 9.18 -13.66
N ALA A 221 26.86 8.53 -13.02
CA ALA A 221 26.66 7.93 -11.70
C ALA A 221 26.31 9.00 -10.65
N GLU A 222 26.93 10.18 -10.75
CA GLU A 222 26.67 11.35 -9.90
C GLU A 222 25.20 11.77 -9.97
N LEU A 223 24.65 11.91 -11.18
CA LEU A 223 23.23 12.24 -11.37
C LEU A 223 22.31 11.18 -10.77
N LEU A 224 22.58 9.90 -11.05
CA LEU A 224 21.74 8.81 -10.55
C LEU A 224 21.78 8.74 -9.02
N ASN A 225 22.94 8.95 -8.40
CA ASN A 225 23.10 8.98 -6.94
C ASN A 225 22.48 10.23 -6.29
N GLU A 226 22.38 11.36 -7.00
CA GLU A 226 21.64 12.54 -6.50
C GLU A 226 20.12 12.37 -6.62
N LEU A 227 19.65 11.61 -7.60
CA LEU A 227 18.23 11.33 -7.83
C LEU A 227 17.71 10.17 -6.95
N LEU A 228 18.52 9.13 -6.77
CA LEU A 228 18.16 7.85 -6.15
C LEU A 228 19.12 7.52 -4.99
N PRO A 229 18.65 6.88 -3.91
CA PRO A 229 17.28 6.46 -3.64
C PRO A 229 16.31 7.63 -3.34
N GLY A 230 15.01 7.38 -3.50
CA GLY A 230 13.98 8.32 -3.05
C GLY A 230 12.68 8.31 -3.86
N ALA A 231 11.89 9.37 -3.67
CA ALA A 231 10.56 9.55 -4.25
C ALA A 231 10.56 9.94 -5.75
N VAL A 232 11.42 9.30 -6.54
CA VAL A 232 11.54 9.47 -7.99
C VAL A 232 11.37 8.13 -8.70
N THR A 233 10.89 8.16 -9.93
CA THR A 233 10.88 7.03 -10.85
C THR A 233 11.52 7.49 -12.14
N VAL A 234 12.68 6.90 -12.45
CA VAL A 234 13.48 7.23 -13.63
C VAL A 234 13.02 6.34 -14.77
N VAL A 235 12.52 6.94 -15.85
CA VAL A 235 12.09 6.23 -17.05
C VAL A 235 13.22 6.22 -18.07
N VAL A 236 13.63 5.03 -18.47
CA VAL A 236 14.66 4.75 -19.47
C VAL A 236 14.16 3.69 -20.45
N LYS A 237 14.90 3.43 -21.52
CA LYS A 237 14.62 2.26 -22.36
C LYS A 237 14.87 0.97 -21.57
N ARG A 238 14.02 -0.04 -21.76
CA ARG A 238 14.21 -1.33 -21.09
C ARG A 238 15.39 -2.08 -21.71
N SER A 239 16.22 -2.68 -20.87
CA SER A 239 17.30 -3.56 -21.32
C SER A 239 16.74 -4.87 -21.88
N ALA A 240 17.49 -5.51 -22.79
CA ALA A 240 17.19 -6.85 -23.29
C ALA A 240 17.09 -7.92 -22.19
N LYS A 241 17.71 -7.68 -21.02
CA LYS A 241 17.58 -8.56 -19.85
C LYS A 241 16.16 -8.57 -19.27
N LEU A 242 15.41 -7.46 -19.41
CA LEU A 242 14.01 -7.34 -18.96
C LEU A 242 13.05 -7.77 -20.08
N ASN A 243 13.12 -9.04 -20.47
CA ASN A 243 12.43 -9.57 -21.66
C ASN A 243 11.04 -10.15 -21.39
N ASN A 244 10.46 -9.96 -20.19
CA ASN A 244 9.12 -10.46 -19.90
C ASN A 244 8.05 -9.75 -20.76
N PRO A 245 7.41 -10.44 -21.73
CA PRO A 245 6.49 -9.80 -22.66
C PRO A 245 5.17 -9.35 -22.00
N LYS A 246 4.85 -9.88 -20.82
CA LYS A 246 3.68 -9.46 -20.04
C LYS A 246 3.92 -8.17 -19.27
N LEU A 247 5.17 -7.79 -19.03
CA LEU A 247 5.49 -6.54 -18.36
C LEU A 247 5.39 -5.37 -19.35
N ASN A 248 4.33 -4.56 -19.23
CA ASN A 248 4.08 -3.39 -20.06
C ASN A 248 4.15 -3.72 -21.57
N PRO A 249 3.20 -4.52 -22.08
CA PRO A 249 3.20 -4.98 -23.47
C PRO A 249 3.17 -3.79 -24.44
N GLY A 250 4.03 -3.83 -25.47
CA GLY A 250 4.11 -2.79 -26.51
C GLY A 250 4.80 -1.49 -26.12
N VAL A 251 5.35 -1.38 -24.90
CA VAL A 251 6.07 -0.18 -24.43
C VAL A 251 7.56 -0.46 -24.45
N SER A 252 8.39 0.38 -25.06
CA SER A 252 9.85 0.20 -25.06
C SER A 252 10.51 0.69 -23.77
N ASN A 253 9.89 1.65 -23.10
CA ASN A 253 10.44 2.26 -21.89
C ASN A 253 10.02 1.49 -20.63
N ILE A 254 10.78 1.66 -19.56
CA ILE A 254 10.50 1.14 -18.22
C ILE A 254 10.82 2.22 -17.18
N GLY A 255 9.92 2.38 -16.21
CA GLY A 255 10.20 3.18 -15.02
C GLY A 255 10.93 2.33 -13.99
N ILE A 256 12.08 2.79 -13.50
CA ILE A 256 12.89 2.13 -12.49
C ILE A 256 12.94 3.03 -11.25
N ARG A 257 12.79 2.41 -10.08
CA ARG A 257 12.83 3.08 -8.78
C ARG A 257 13.80 2.38 -7.84
N ILE A 258 14.46 3.17 -7.01
CA ILE A 258 15.21 2.73 -5.84
C ILE A 258 14.59 3.49 -4.67
N THR A 259 13.86 2.78 -3.80
CA THR A 259 13.06 3.39 -2.72
C THR A 259 13.91 3.66 -1.48
N GLU A 260 13.65 4.77 -0.78
CA GLU A 260 14.28 5.08 0.51
C GLU A 260 13.51 4.41 1.67
N ASN A 261 13.30 3.10 1.60
CA ASN A 261 12.67 2.32 2.67
C ASN A 261 13.45 1.02 2.88
N ASN A 262 13.96 0.83 4.10
CA ASN A 262 14.88 -0.25 4.43
C ASN A 262 14.30 -1.64 4.13
N PHE A 263 13.01 -1.86 4.41
CA PHE A 263 12.41 -3.17 4.25
C PHE A 263 12.35 -3.60 2.77
N ILE A 264 11.86 -2.73 1.88
CA ILE A 264 11.81 -3.03 0.45
C ILE A 264 13.21 -3.06 -0.18
N GLN A 265 14.16 -2.24 0.30
CA GLN A 265 15.56 -2.31 -0.13
C GLN A 265 16.19 -3.67 0.19
N ASP A 266 16.03 -4.12 1.43
CA ASP A 266 16.52 -5.43 1.87
C ASP A 266 15.87 -6.59 1.09
N VAL A 267 14.58 -6.46 0.76
CA VAL A 267 13.86 -7.44 -0.06
C VAL A 267 14.39 -7.44 -1.50
N CYS A 268 14.59 -6.28 -2.13
CA CYS A 268 15.18 -6.18 -3.46
C CYS A 268 16.57 -6.82 -3.51
N ALA A 269 17.44 -6.46 -2.56
CA ALA A 269 18.80 -6.99 -2.46
C ALA A 269 18.82 -8.52 -2.26
N ALA A 270 17.95 -9.03 -1.39
CA ALA A 270 17.88 -10.47 -1.12
C ALA A 270 17.16 -11.29 -2.22
N PHE A 271 16.25 -10.65 -2.97
CA PHE A 271 15.55 -11.29 -4.10
C PHE A 271 16.45 -11.39 -5.35
N ASN A 272 17.38 -10.42 -5.53
CA ASN A 272 18.37 -10.40 -6.60
C ASN A 272 17.78 -10.40 -8.03
N GLU A 273 16.58 -9.87 -8.16
CA GLU A 273 15.83 -9.70 -9.40
C GLU A 273 14.94 -8.45 -9.28
N PRO A 274 14.52 -7.84 -10.40
CA PRO A 274 13.68 -6.67 -10.38
C PRO A 274 12.27 -7.07 -9.92
N ILE A 275 11.72 -6.30 -9.00
CA ILE A 275 10.34 -6.48 -8.56
C ILE A 275 9.46 -5.45 -9.25
N ALA A 276 8.33 -5.86 -9.83
CA ALA A 276 7.36 -4.91 -10.34
C ALA A 276 6.73 -4.17 -9.15
N LEU A 277 6.50 -2.86 -9.29
CA LEU A 277 5.98 -2.01 -8.23
C LEU A 277 4.88 -1.09 -8.76
N THR A 278 3.72 -1.14 -8.10
CA THR A 278 2.60 -0.22 -8.31
C THR A 278 1.96 0.08 -6.96
N SER A 279 1.27 1.21 -6.82
CA SER A 279 0.54 1.56 -5.58
C SER A 279 -0.51 0.51 -5.20
N ALA A 280 -0.76 0.34 -3.90
CA ALA A 280 -1.68 -0.64 -3.31
C ALA A 280 -3.12 -0.17 -3.15
N ASN A 281 -3.65 0.54 -4.14
CA ASN A 281 -5.05 0.95 -4.22
C ASN A 281 -5.83 0.07 -5.20
N LYS A 282 -7.16 0.12 -5.27
CA LYS A 282 -7.86 -0.22 -6.52
C LYS A 282 -7.58 0.86 -7.56
N SER A 283 -7.66 0.55 -8.86
CA SER A 283 -7.45 1.58 -9.88
C SER A 283 -8.40 2.75 -9.62
N SER A 284 -7.91 3.99 -9.77
CA SER A 284 -8.62 5.26 -9.46
C SER A 284 -9.01 5.53 -7.99
N SER A 285 -8.57 4.72 -7.02
CA SER A 285 -8.77 5.01 -5.59
C SER A 285 -7.62 5.82 -4.98
N GLN A 286 -7.82 6.38 -3.79
CA GLN A 286 -6.82 7.19 -3.08
C GLN A 286 -5.55 6.38 -2.77
N SER A 287 -4.40 7.07 -2.69
CA SER A 287 -3.12 6.49 -2.26
C SER A 287 -3.20 5.94 -0.84
N THR A 288 -2.59 4.77 -0.63
CA THR A 288 -2.67 4.03 0.63
C THR A 288 -1.44 4.26 1.51
N LEU A 289 -1.65 4.78 2.72
CA LEU A 289 -0.62 5.09 3.72
C LEU A 289 -0.58 4.07 4.86
N GLU A 290 -1.63 3.28 5.03
CA GLU A 290 -1.68 2.20 6.04
C GLU A 290 -2.24 0.93 5.44
N VAL A 291 -1.89 -0.23 6.03
CA VAL A 291 -2.38 -1.53 5.56
C VAL A 291 -3.91 -1.64 5.63
N GLY A 292 -4.54 -0.89 6.53
CA GLY A 292 -5.99 -0.85 6.73
C GLY A 292 -6.78 -0.35 5.51
N GLU A 293 -6.22 0.59 4.76
CA GLU A 293 -6.88 1.26 3.63
C GLU A 293 -7.09 0.35 2.41
N PHE A 294 -6.44 -0.82 2.34
CA PHE A 294 -6.57 -1.78 1.22
C PHE A 294 -6.88 -3.22 1.66
N LYS A 295 -7.54 -3.39 2.81
CA LYS A 295 -7.96 -4.71 3.35
C LYS A 295 -8.71 -5.58 2.33
N GLU A 296 -9.48 -4.97 1.46
CA GLU A 296 -10.20 -5.61 0.36
C GLU A 296 -9.31 -6.37 -0.65
N LEU A 297 -8.03 -6.01 -0.77
CA LEU A 297 -7.07 -6.68 -1.66
C LEU A 297 -6.41 -7.88 -0.98
N TRP A 298 -6.36 -7.92 0.36
CA TRP A 298 -5.64 -8.95 1.12
C TRP A 298 -6.03 -10.39 0.77
N PRO A 299 -7.31 -10.73 0.49
CA PRO A 299 -7.67 -12.10 0.08
C PRO A 299 -6.96 -12.55 -1.20
N LYS A 300 -6.59 -11.62 -2.08
CA LYS A 300 -5.91 -11.89 -3.36
C LYS A 300 -4.38 -11.87 -3.25
N LEU A 301 -3.84 -11.41 -2.12
CA LEU A 301 -2.40 -11.29 -1.89
C LEU A 301 -1.85 -12.52 -1.16
N GLY A 302 -0.58 -12.82 -1.43
CA GLY A 302 0.19 -13.87 -0.77
C GLY A 302 0.62 -13.50 0.64
N ALA A 303 0.89 -12.21 0.86
CA ALA A 303 1.20 -11.60 2.15
C ALA A 303 1.04 -10.06 2.06
N VAL A 304 0.89 -9.42 3.21
CA VAL A 304 0.87 -7.98 3.42
C VAL A 304 1.93 -7.70 4.48
N PHE A 305 2.95 -6.93 4.13
CA PHE A 305 3.97 -6.51 5.07
C PHE A 305 3.57 -5.17 5.67
N ASP A 306 3.46 -5.09 6.98
CA ASP A 306 3.02 -3.91 7.72
C ASP A 306 4.24 -3.16 8.27
N GLY A 307 4.47 -1.96 7.76
CA GLY A 307 5.47 -1.01 8.23
C GLY A 307 4.87 0.13 9.05
N GLY A 308 3.61 0.03 9.47
CA GLY A 308 2.86 1.10 10.14
C GLY A 308 2.33 2.15 9.17
N GLN A 309 2.04 3.33 9.72
CA GLN A 309 1.59 4.50 8.98
C GLN A 309 2.76 5.10 8.18
N LEU A 310 2.60 5.17 6.86
CA LEU A 310 3.54 5.84 5.97
C LEU A 310 3.17 7.32 5.85
N GLY A 311 4.13 8.22 6.08
CA GLY A 311 3.89 9.66 6.03
C GLY A 311 3.07 10.21 7.22
N LEU A 312 3.27 11.50 7.49
CA LEU A 312 2.66 12.29 8.56
C LEU A 312 1.58 13.26 8.05
N SER A 313 1.48 13.55 6.74
CA SER A 313 0.51 14.54 6.20
C SER A 313 -0.17 14.13 4.87
N GLU A 314 -1.32 14.73 4.55
CA GLU A 314 -2.02 14.52 3.27
C GLU A 314 -1.16 14.94 2.06
N GLU A 315 -0.26 15.91 2.20
CA GLU A 315 0.67 16.30 1.13
C GLU A 315 1.63 15.15 0.74
N GLN A 316 1.92 14.23 1.66
CA GLN A 316 2.76 13.05 1.42
C GLN A 316 2.01 11.90 0.74
N ARG A 317 0.68 12.00 0.51
CA ARG A 317 -0.04 11.07 -0.37
C ARG A 317 0.32 11.25 -1.85
N ALA A 318 1.02 12.33 -2.20
CA ALA A 318 1.55 12.55 -3.53
C ALA A 318 2.54 11.43 -3.89
N ALA A 319 2.22 10.69 -4.95
CA ALA A 319 3.09 9.62 -5.44
C ALA A 319 4.45 10.15 -5.93
N SER A 320 5.40 9.25 -6.18
CA SER A 320 6.72 9.60 -6.72
C SER A 320 6.63 10.45 -7.99
N THR A 321 7.58 11.37 -8.16
CA THR A 321 7.74 12.08 -9.43
C THR A 321 8.24 11.09 -10.48
N VAL A 322 7.63 11.12 -11.68
CA VAL A 322 8.08 10.28 -12.79
C VAL A 322 8.77 11.17 -13.82
N ILE A 323 10.06 10.93 -14.02
CA ILE A 323 10.90 11.65 -14.97
C ILE A 323 11.37 10.72 -16.08
N ASP A 324 11.15 11.13 -17.32
CA ASP A 324 11.67 10.50 -18.53
C ASP A 324 13.08 11.01 -18.80
N LEU A 325 14.04 10.11 -18.75
CA LEU A 325 15.45 10.32 -19.11
C LEU A 325 15.88 9.35 -20.23
N SER A 326 14.92 8.83 -21.00
CA SER A 326 15.18 7.84 -22.06
C SER A 326 15.92 8.41 -23.27
N VAL A 327 15.91 9.74 -23.44
CA VAL A 327 16.60 10.45 -24.52
C VAL A 327 17.85 11.14 -23.93
N PRO A 328 19.06 10.82 -24.40
CA PRO A 328 20.28 11.46 -23.90
C PRO A 328 20.23 12.99 -23.99
N GLY A 329 20.63 13.66 -22.91
CA GLY A 329 20.67 15.13 -22.82
C GLY A 329 19.31 15.81 -22.63
N CYS A 330 18.20 15.05 -22.62
CA CYS A 330 16.85 15.59 -22.43
C CYS A 330 16.10 14.94 -21.27
N TYR A 331 15.22 15.70 -20.62
CA TYR A 331 14.28 15.18 -19.63
C TYR A 331 12.84 15.59 -19.92
N ARG A 332 11.87 14.79 -19.49
CA ARG A 332 10.45 15.16 -19.49
C ARG A 332 9.76 14.70 -18.21
N ILE A 333 9.02 15.57 -17.55
CA ILE A 333 8.22 15.18 -16.38
C ILE A 333 6.92 14.53 -16.86
N ILE A 334 6.80 13.21 -16.70
CA ILE A 334 5.58 12.46 -17.05
C ILE A 334 4.52 12.64 -15.95
N ARG A 335 4.96 12.63 -14.68
CA ARG A 335 4.07 12.84 -13.54
C ARG A 335 4.76 13.72 -12.51
N ARG A 336 4.09 14.81 -12.14
CA ARG A 336 4.50 15.65 -11.01
C ARG A 336 4.18 14.93 -9.70
N GLY A 337 5.18 14.76 -8.85
CA GLY A 337 5.07 14.15 -7.53
C GLY A 337 5.77 14.99 -6.47
N VAL A 338 5.93 14.43 -5.27
CA VAL A 338 6.49 15.13 -4.10
C VAL A 338 7.88 15.75 -4.34
N ALA A 339 8.72 15.10 -5.16
CA ALA A 339 10.10 15.50 -5.37
C ALA A 339 10.31 16.36 -6.64
N VAL A 340 9.25 16.84 -7.30
CA VAL A 340 9.35 17.42 -8.66
C VAL A 340 10.32 18.61 -8.75
N GLU A 341 10.26 19.56 -7.83
CA GLU A 341 11.13 20.74 -7.87
C GLU A 341 12.60 20.40 -7.63
N LYS A 342 12.87 19.50 -6.68
CA LYS A 342 14.22 18.99 -6.39
C LYS A 342 14.80 18.31 -7.62
N ILE A 343 14.01 17.45 -8.27
CA ILE A 343 14.45 16.69 -9.45
C ILE A 343 14.78 17.62 -10.61
N ILE A 344 13.92 18.60 -10.91
CA ILE A 344 14.16 19.58 -11.99
C ILE A 344 15.48 20.32 -11.77
N LYS A 345 15.69 20.86 -10.57
CA LYS A 345 16.94 21.56 -10.21
C LYS A 345 18.17 20.65 -10.35
N THR A 346 18.02 19.37 -10.04
CA THR A 346 19.11 18.38 -10.12
C THR A 346 19.46 18.11 -11.58
N VAL A 347 18.49 17.77 -12.43
CA VAL A 347 18.76 17.46 -13.85
C VAL A 347 19.29 18.67 -14.63
N GLU A 348 18.82 19.87 -14.31
CA GLU A 348 19.31 21.12 -14.92
C GLU A 348 20.75 21.43 -14.52
N ARG A 349 21.14 21.18 -13.26
CA ARG A 349 22.54 21.30 -12.81
C ARG A 349 23.47 20.36 -13.56
N HIS A 350 22.97 19.17 -13.92
CA HIS A 350 23.68 18.18 -14.73
C HIS A 350 23.57 18.44 -16.24
N ASN A 351 23.17 19.65 -16.66
CA ASN A 351 23.05 20.08 -18.06
C ASN A 351 22.05 19.26 -18.91
N ILE A 352 21.09 18.58 -18.29
CA ILE A 352 20.01 17.89 -19.00
C ILE A 352 18.89 18.89 -19.25
N ARG A 353 18.51 19.08 -20.50
CA ARG A 353 17.55 20.09 -20.92
C ARG A 353 16.13 19.53 -20.94
N LEU A 354 15.12 20.39 -20.78
CA LEU A 354 13.74 19.96 -21.00
C LEU A 354 13.60 19.51 -22.46
N ALA A 355 12.97 18.35 -22.68
CA ALA A 355 12.66 17.85 -24.01
C ALA A 355 11.77 18.87 -24.76
N PRO A 356 12.00 19.05 -26.07
CA PRO A 356 11.26 20.02 -26.89
C PRO A 356 9.76 19.71 -26.98
#